data_AF-A0A4U9VEA1-F1
#
_entry.id   AF-A0A4U9VEA1-F1
#
_cell.length_a   1.000
_cell.length_b   1.000
_cell.length_c   1.000
_cell.angle_alpha   90.00
_cell.angle_beta   90.00
_cell.angle_gamma   90.00
#
_symmetry.space_group_name_H-M   'P 1'
#
loop_
_entity.id
_entity.type
_entity.pdbx_description
1 polymer ?
#
loop_
_entity_poly.entity_id
_entity_poly.type
_entity_poly.pdbx_seq_one_letter_code
_entity_poly.pdbx_strand_id
1 'polypeptide(L)'
;MKISLVHTRNILLLFLGFLTFQSCTKSAPEIPDREQKPEPEKVPDATKASNYVYSSERQLEFSLYQNDALKSSFGQNEQEKNFKNRPRYFRPQTIIFKEDSLFISKLGGYTESYKIKWEKEKLFIYGDQARDWKHFASKNDKDELLLNIVLYNSQIKSENSNALRTGQLYNPLSINEILSEKSRANMTTIWLKIETIYVAENKKP
;
A
#
# COMPACT_ATOMS: atom_id res chain seq x y z
N MET A 1 15.82 -35.63 52.98
CA MET A 1 14.45 -36.17 53.18
C MET A 1 13.78 -36.17 51.79
N LYS A 2 14.06 -37.17 50.94
CA LYS A 2 13.34 -38.42 50.66
C LYS A 2 11.84 -38.27 50.28
N ILE A 3 11.57 -38.48 48.96
CA ILE A 3 10.47 -39.23 48.29
C ILE A 3 9.09 -38.50 48.30
N SER A 4 8.32 -38.36 47.21
CA SER A 4 7.87 -39.39 46.27
C SER A 4 7.48 -38.92 44.87
N LEU A 5 7.79 -39.80 43.92
CA LEU A 5 7.22 -40.00 42.59
C LEU A 5 5.78 -40.54 42.72
N VAL A 6 4.83 -40.12 41.87
CA VAL A 6 3.71 -40.98 41.44
C VAL A 6 3.40 -40.73 39.97
N HIS A 7 3.21 -41.84 39.29
CA HIS A 7 3.13 -42.13 37.87
C HIS A 7 1.69 -42.53 37.54
N THR A 8 1.11 -42.07 36.43
CA THR A 8 -0.07 -42.67 35.72
C THR A 8 -0.57 -41.70 34.65
N ARG A 9 -1.11 -42.05 33.48
CA ARG A 9 -1.05 -43.18 32.54
C ARG A 9 -1.86 -42.67 31.32
N ASN A 10 -1.40 -42.93 30.10
CA ASN A 10 -2.05 -42.55 28.83
C ASN A 10 -3.53 -42.97 28.74
N ILE A 11 -4.38 -42.12 28.13
CA ILE A 11 -5.54 -42.54 27.33
C ILE A 11 -5.68 -41.60 26.13
N LEU A 12 -5.55 -42.20 24.93
CA LEU A 12 -5.83 -41.68 23.60
C LEU A 12 -7.33 -41.89 23.31
N LEU A 13 -8.06 -40.88 22.83
CA LEU A 13 -9.39 -41.07 22.25
C LEU A 13 -9.48 -40.34 20.90
N LEU A 14 -9.37 -41.14 19.84
CA LEU A 14 -9.78 -40.85 18.47
C LEU A 14 -11.30 -40.87 18.38
N PHE A 15 -11.90 -39.85 17.78
CA PHE A 15 -13.23 -39.97 17.18
C PHE A 15 -13.20 -39.40 15.76
N LEU A 16 -13.11 -40.33 14.79
CA LEU A 16 -13.55 -40.12 13.42
C LEU A 16 -15.10 -40.11 13.42
N GLY A 17 -15.68 -39.08 12.81
CA GLY A 17 -17.10 -39.03 12.48
C GLY A 17 -17.27 -38.60 11.02
N PHE A 18 -17.30 -39.59 10.12
CA PHE A 18 -17.83 -39.42 8.77
C PHE A 18 -19.34 -39.27 8.86
N LEU A 19 -19.89 -38.20 8.29
CA LEU A 19 -21.30 -38.13 7.91
C LEU A 19 -21.38 -37.82 6.42
N THR A 20 -21.48 -38.87 5.63
CA THR A 20 -21.97 -38.82 4.26
C THR A 20 -23.50 -38.85 4.31
N PHE A 21 -24.14 -37.75 3.91
CA PHE A 21 -25.56 -37.77 3.58
C PHE A 21 -25.76 -37.59 2.07
N GLN A 22 -26.69 -38.39 1.58
CA GLN A 22 -26.85 -38.84 0.23
C GLN A 22 -27.44 -37.79 -0.72
N SER A 23 -27.02 -37.93 -1.98
CA SER A 23 -27.65 -37.39 -3.18
C SER A 23 -29.17 -37.61 -3.20
N CYS A 24 -29.92 -36.53 -3.45
CA CYS A 24 -31.33 -36.59 -3.79
C CYS A 24 -31.51 -36.13 -5.24
N THR A 25 -31.57 -37.08 -6.16
CA THR A 25 -32.04 -36.86 -7.54
C THR A 25 -33.55 -36.98 -7.58
N LYS A 26 -34.27 -35.87 -7.81
CA LYS A 26 -35.59 -35.86 -8.45
C LYS A 26 -35.76 -34.60 -9.30
N SER A 27 -36.11 -34.81 -10.56
CA SER A 27 -36.40 -33.82 -11.59
C SER A 27 -37.72 -33.06 -11.36
N ALA A 28 -37.76 -31.86 -11.96
CA ALA A 28 -38.62 -30.71 -11.74
C ALA A 28 -40.15 -30.86 -11.93
N PRO A 29 -40.92 -29.90 -11.38
CA PRO A 29 -42.07 -29.29 -12.04
C PRO A 29 -41.75 -27.88 -12.56
N GLU A 30 -42.41 -27.49 -13.64
CA GLU A 30 -42.18 -26.32 -14.48
C GLU A 30 -43.16 -25.15 -14.14
N ILE A 31 -42.79 -23.90 -14.51
CA ILE A 31 -43.61 -22.66 -14.70
C ILE A 31 -43.72 -21.70 -13.47
N PRO A 32 -43.75 -20.33 -13.57
CA PRO A 32 -43.58 -19.38 -14.70
C PRO A 32 -42.52 -18.25 -14.53
N ASP A 33 -42.22 -17.60 -15.67
CA ASP A 33 -41.71 -16.24 -15.96
C ASP A 33 -40.76 -15.48 -15.00
N ARG A 34 -39.51 -15.34 -15.49
CA ARG A 34 -38.56 -14.22 -15.36
C ARG A 34 -38.67 -13.30 -14.14
N GLU A 35 -37.89 -13.60 -13.11
CA GLU A 35 -37.14 -12.53 -12.44
C GLU A 35 -35.84 -12.31 -13.22
N GLN A 36 -35.73 -11.15 -13.88
CA GLN A 36 -34.45 -10.68 -14.39
C GLN A 36 -33.49 -10.53 -13.20
N LYS A 37 -32.60 -11.51 -13.05
CA LYS A 37 -31.38 -11.34 -12.27
C LYS A 37 -30.72 -10.05 -12.78
N PRO A 38 -30.43 -9.05 -11.93
CA PRO A 38 -29.76 -7.84 -12.38
C PRO A 38 -28.49 -8.30 -13.09
N GLU A 39 -28.33 -7.83 -14.33
CA GLU A 39 -27.11 -8.02 -15.11
C GLU A 39 -25.94 -7.66 -14.18
N PRO A 40 -24.94 -8.54 -14.01
CA PRO A 40 -23.80 -8.21 -13.19
C PRO A 40 -23.28 -6.86 -13.68
N GLU A 41 -23.20 -5.86 -12.79
CA GLU A 41 -22.44 -4.64 -13.09
C GLU A 41 -21.14 -5.10 -13.73
N LYS A 42 -20.85 -4.60 -14.94
CA LYS A 42 -19.62 -4.92 -15.66
C LYS A 42 -18.47 -4.71 -14.69
N VAL A 43 -17.95 -5.81 -14.15
CA VAL A 43 -16.66 -5.82 -13.48
C VAL A 43 -15.72 -5.22 -14.51
N PRO A 44 -14.97 -4.14 -14.19
CA PRO A 44 -14.00 -3.59 -15.09
C PRO A 44 -13.15 -4.73 -15.63
N ASP A 45 -13.05 -4.79 -16.96
CA ASP A 45 -12.41 -5.83 -17.75
C ASP A 45 -11.23 -6.47 -16.99
N ALA A 46 -11.32 -7.77 -16.78
CA ALA A 46 -10.34 -8.54 -16.03
C ALA A 46 -8.99 -8.53 -16.79
N THR A 47 -8.21 -7.48 -16.53
CA THR A 47 -6.75 -7.48 -16.39
C THR A 47 -5.99 -8.31 -17.43
N LYS A 48 -5.86 -7.78 -18.65
CA LYS A 48 -4.53 -7.84 -19.28
C LYS A 48 -3.57 -7.19 -18.27
N ALA A 49 -2.56 -7.94 -17.81
CA ALA A 49 -1.52 -7.39 -16.95
C ALA A 49 -1.06 -6.05 -17.56
N SER A 50 -1.42 -4.96 -16.88
CA SER A 50 -1.14 -3.62 -17.38
C SER A 50 0.16 -3.22 -16.74
N ASN A 51 1.23 -3.17 -17.54
CA ASN A 51 2.53 -2.77 -17.07
C ASN A 51 2.65 -1.25 -17.23
N TYR A 52 2.93 -0.57 -16.14
CA TYR A 52 3.20 0.86 -16.11
C TYR A 52 4.66 1.08 -15.83
N VAL A 53 5.29 1.94 -16.64
CA VAL A 53 6.70 2.29 -16.53
C VAL A 53 6.83 3.76 -16.20
N TYR A 54 7.83 4.07 -15.38
CA TYR A 54 8.17 5.45 -15.04
C TYR A 54 8.39 6.28 -16.32
N SER A 55 7.74 7.45 -16.39
CA SER A 55 7.87 8.38 -17.50
C SER A 55 8.55 9.67 -17.06
N SER A 56 7.93 10.39 -16.12
CA SER A 56 8.37 11.70 -15.67
C SER A 56 7.96 11.98 -14.24
N GLU A 57 8.45 13.08 -13.69
CA GLU A 57 8.08 13.54 -12.36
C GLU A 57 8.08 15.05 -12.26
N ARG A 58 7.37 15.57 -11.25
CA ARG A 58 7.42 16.98 -10.86
C ARG A 58 7.50 17.11 -9.34
N GLN A 59 8.33 18.02 -8.87
CA GLN A 59 8.34 18.40 -7.46
C GLN A 59 7.08 19.21 -7.15
N LEU A 60 6.26 18.71 -6.24
CA LEU A 60 5.08 19.43 -5.74
C LEU A 60 5.42 20.28 -4.53
N GLU A 61 6.28 19.76 -3.66
CA GLU A 61 6.63 20.40 -2.40
C GLU A 61 8.03 19.98 -1.97
N PHE A 62 8.79 20.93 -1.44
CA PHE A 62 10.03 20.62 -0.77
C PHE A 62 10.25 21.63 0.34
N SER A 63 10.07 21.20 1.58
CA SER A 63 9.89 22.11 2.70
C SER A 63 10.45 21.58 4.01
N LEU A 64 10.78 22.53 4.89
CA LEU A 64 11.13 22.28 6.28
C LEU A 64 9.91 22.56 7.14
N TYR A 65 9.53 21.56 7.92
CA TYR A 65 8.49 21.67 8.92
C TYR A 65 9.09 21.57 10.32
N GLN A 66 8.50 22.30 11.25
CA GLN A 66 8.65 22.08 12.67
C GLN A 66 7.29 21.70 13.22
N ASN A 67 7.16 20.46 13.65
CA ASN A 67 5.90 19.77 13.88
C ASN A 67 5.05 19.81 12.60
N ASP A 68 3.85 20.39 12.65
CA ASP A 68 2.95 20.63 11.51
C ASP A 68 3.15 22.00 10.84
N ALA A 69 3.93 22.89 11.45
CA ALA A 69 4.11 24.25 10.95
C ALA A 69 5.23 24.32 9.90
N LEU A 70 4.89 24.81 8.71
CA LEU A 70 5.84 25.15 7.67
C LEU A 70 6.80 26.25 8.16
N LYS A 71 8.11 26.03 8.03
CA LYS A 71 9.15 26.98 8.41
C LYS A 71 9.86 27.59 7.21
N SER A 72 10.14 26.79 6.20
CA SER A 72 10.75 27.26 4.95
C SER A 72 10.47 26.29 3.81
N SER A 73 10.71 26.75 2.60
CA SER A 73 10.71 25.93 1.38
C SER A 73 12.08 25.95 0.74
N PHE A 74 12.43 24.85 0.08
CA PHE A 74 13.70 24.63 -0.58
C PHE A 74 13.57 24.72 -2.11
N GLY A 75 14.67 25.08 -2.77
CA GLY A 75 14.78 25.01 -4.23
C GLY A 75 14.93 23.58 -4.74
N GLN A 76 14.65 23.37 -6.04
CA GLN A 76 14.80 22.05 -6.68
C GLN A 76 16.24 21.52 -6.64
N ASN A 77 17.22 22.42 -6.68
CA ASN A 77 18.65 22.08 -6.64
C ASN A 77 19.15 21.65 -5.25
N GLU A 78 18.33 21.75 -4.20
CA GLU A 78 18.72 21.38 -2.84
C GLU A 78 18.41 19.91 -2.50
N GLN A 79 17.78 19.16 -3.42
CA GLN A 79 17.38 17.78 -3.14
C GLN A 79 18.59 16.88 -2.85
N GLU A 80 19.68 17.00 -3.61
CA GLU A 80 20.88 16.18 -3.42
C GLU A 80 21.51 16.40 -2.04
N LYS A 81 21.54 17.66 -1.58
CA LYS A 81 22.06 18.00 -0.25
C LYS A 81 21.27 17.31 0.88
N ASN A 82 19.95 17.21 0.74
CA ASN A 82 19.05 16.77 1.81
C ASN A 82 18.68 15.28 1.73
N PHE A 83 18.60 14.73 0.53
CA PHE A 83 18.17 13.34 0.28
C PHE A 83 19.20 12.51 -0.50
N LYS A 84 20.30 13.11 -0.96
CA LYS A 84 21.29 12.44 -1.83
C LYS A 84 20.59 11.75 -3.01
N ASN A 85 20.94 10.49 -3.27
CA ASN A 85 20.34 9.69 -4.35
C ASN A 85 19.01 9.02 -3.97
N ARG A 86 18.50 9.22 -2.74
CA ARG A 86 17.30 8.56 -2.24
C ARG A 86 16.06 8.75 -3.15
N PRO A 87 15.79 9.95 -3.73
CA PRO A 87 14.67 10.13 -4.65
C PRO A 87 14.77 9.29 -5.93
N ARG A 88 15.98 8.93 -6.35
CA ARG A 88 16.20 8.04 -7.48
C ARG A 88 15.95 6.58 -7.10
N TYR A 89 16.46 6.13 -5.95
CA TYR A 89 16.35 4.71 -5.55
C TYR A 89 14.98 4.31 -5.00
N PHE A 90 14.25 5.23 -4.35
CA PHE A 90 12.96 4.94 -3.72
C PHE A 90 11.77 5.11 -4.67
N ARG A 91 12.02 5.58 -5.89
CA ARG A 91 11.03 5.76 -6.95
C ARG A 91 10.71 4.42 -7.61
N PRO A 92 9.42 4.02 -7.66
CA PRO A 92 8.96 2.94 -8.53
C PRO A 92 9.47 3.16 -9.96
N GLN A 93 10.04 2.11 -10.55
CA GLN A 93 10.44 2.08 -11.95
C GLN A 93 9.34 1.42 -12.78
N THR A 94 8.78 0.34 -12.25
CA THR A 94 7.67 -0.38 -12.85
C THR A 94 6.60 -0.67 -11.82
N ILE A 95 5.35 -0.68 -12.28
CA ILE A 95 4.13 -0.98 -11.54
C ILE A 95 3.38 -2.00 -12.40
N ILE A 96 3.26 -3.23 -11.90
CA ILE A 96 2.68 -4.35 -12.63
C ILE A 96 1.41 -4.79 -11.89
N PHE A 97 0.30 -4.85 -12.62
CA PHE A 97 -0.95 -5.38 -12.11
C PHE A 97 -1.14 -6.84 -12.50
N LYS A 98 -1.50 -7.67 -11.54
CA LYS A 98 -1.91 -9.06 -11.76
C LYS A 98 -3.09 -9.37 -10.85
N GLU A 99 -4.25 -9.61 -11.43
CA GLU A 99 -5.49 -9.89 -10.69
C GLU A 99 -5.77 -8.80 -9.64
N ASP A 100 -5.84 -9.18 -8.36
CA ASP A 100 -6.07 -8.29 -7.21
C ASP A 100 -4.76 -7.76 -6.57
N SER A 101 -3.64 -7.91 -7.27
CA SER A 101 -2.31 -7.64 -6.74
C SER A 101 -1.52 -6.64 -7.60
N LEU A 102 -0.72 -5.82 -6.92
CA LEU A 102 0.22 -4.86 -7.47
C LEU A 102 1.64 -5.27 -7.10
N PHE A 103 2.55 -5.19 -8.07
CA PHE A 103 3.98 -5.36 -7.87
C PHE A 103 4.72 -4.10 -8.30
N ILE A 104 5.53 -3.56 -7.41
CA ILE A 104 6.38 -2.39 -7.65
C ILE A 104 7.82 -2.85 -7.69
N SER A 105 8.56 -2.47 -8.73
CA SER A 105 10.01 -2.65 -8.77
C SER A 105 10.72 -1.31 -8.71
N LYS A 106 11.80 -1.22 -7.93
CA LYS A 106 12.63 -0.03 -7.75
C LYS A 106 14.07 -0.30 -8.21
N LEU A 107 14.86 0.76 -8.37
CA LEU A 107 16.27 0.62 -8.69
C LEU A 107 17.01 -0.15 -7.59
N GLY A 108 17.94 -1.00 -7.99
CA GLY A 108 18.68 -1.88 -7.06
C GLY A 108 17.99 -3.19 -6.74
N GLY A 109 16.91 -3.56 -7.46
CA GLY A 109 16.25 -4.85 -7.33
C GLY A 109 15.26 -4.96 -6.18
N TYR A 110 14.95 -3.85 -5.49
CA TYR A 110 13.93 -3.82 -4.45
C TYR A 110 12.54 -3.96 -5.06
N THR A 111 11.74 -4.85 -4.48
CA THR A 111 10.36 -5.09 -4.90
C THR A 111 9.40 -4.93 -3.73
N GLU A 112 8.21 -4.44 -4.01
CA GLU A 112 7.10 -4.34 -3.06
C GLU A 112 5.86 -4.96 -3.70
N SER A 113 5.02 -5.60 -2.89
CA SER A 113 3.78 -6.23 -3.35
C SER A 113 2.64 -5.85 -2.44
N TYR A 114 1.49 -5.54 -3.02
CA TYR A 114 0.30 -5.13 -2.30
C TYR A 114 -0.95 -5.78 -2.89
N LYS A 115 -1.93 -6.10 -2.03
CA LYS A 115 -3.31 -6.27 -2.48
C LYS A 115 -3.87 -4.92 -2.90
N ILE A 116 -4.70 -4.92 -3.93
CA ILE A 116 -5.27 -3.71 -4.50
C ILE A 116 -6.77 -3.78 -4.68
N LYS A 117 -7.38 -2.59 -4.76
CA LYS A 117 -8.72 -2.39 -5.29
C LYS A 117 -8.78 -1.09 -6.07
N TRP A 118 -9.67 -1.05 -7.04
CA TRP A 118 -10.01 0.16 -7.79
C TRP A 118 -11.35 0.70 -7.35
N GLU A 119 -11.43 2.00 -7.10
CA GLU A 119 -12.69 2.72 -6.92
C GLU A 119 -12.71 3.88 -7.90
N LYS A 120 -13.42 3.69 -9.03
CA LYS A 120 -13.33 4.59 -10.20
C LYS A 120 -11.85 4.72 -10.62
N GLU A 121 -11.37 5.94 -10.82
CA GLU A 121 -9.99 6.23 -11.22
C GLU A 121 -8.98 6.18 -10.07
N LYS A 122 -9.38 5.78 -8.85
CA LYS A 122 -8.47 5.73 -7.70
C LYS A 122 -8.06 4.29 -7.40
N LEU A 123 -6.75 4.07 -7.33
CA LEU A 123 -6.14 2.82 -6.92
C LEU A 123 -5.82 2.86 -5.43
N PHE A 124 -6.23 1.83 -4.69
CA PHE A 124 -5.92 1.67 -3.28
C PHE A 124 -5.05 0.44 -3.07
N ILE A 125 -4.10 0.55 -2.13
CA ILE A 125 -3.30 -0.57 -1.63
C ILE A 125 -3.74 -0.94 -0.22
N TYR A 126 -3.71 -2.22 0.12
CA TYR A 126 -3.97 -2.69 1.48
C TYR A 126 -2.68 -2.64 2.32
N GLY A 127 -2.73 -1.95 3.46
CA GLY A 127 -1.61 -1.88 4.39
C GLY A 127 -1.77 -2.91 5.51
N ASP A 128 -1.02 -4.00 5.50
CA ASP A 128 -1.17 -5.10 6.46
C ASP A 128 -1.01 -4.67 7.93
N GLN A 129 -0.10 -3.71 8.20
CA GLN A 129 0.15 -3.22 9.56
C GLN A 129 -1.03 -2.43 10.13
N ALA A 130 -1.62 -1.53 9.34
CA ALA A 130 -2.74 -0.70 9.74
C ALA A 130 -4.11 -1.37 9.45
N ARG A 131 -4.10 -2.47 8.70
CA ARG A 131 -5.28 -3.23 8.25
C ARG A 131 -6.29 -2.36 7.51
N ASP A 132 -5.81 -1.38 6.76
CA ASP A 132 -6.61 -0.38 6.07
C ASP A 132 -6.29 -0.29 4.57
N TRP A 133 -7.21 0.32 3.82
CA TRP A 133 -7.02 0.66 2.42
C TRP A 133 -6.53 2.10 2.31
N LYS A 134 -5.38 2.29 1.68
CA LYS A 134 -4.79 3.61 1.47
C LYS A 134 -4.77 3.96 0.00
N HIS A 135 -5.14 5.20 -0.31
CA HIS A 135 -5.07 5.69 -1.67
C HIS A 135 -3.61 5.66 -2.13
N PHE A 136 -3.34 4.95 -3.22
CA PHE A 136 -2.00 4.75 -3.75
C PHE A 136 -1.74 5.66 -4.94
N ALA A 137 -2.57 5.58 -5.98
CA ALA A 137 -2.40 6.36 -7.21
C ALA A 137 -3.77 6.70 -7.81
N SER A 138 -3.78 7.62 -8.77
CA SER A 138 -4.95 7.91 -9.58
C SER A 138 -4.63 7.71 -11.06
N LYS A 139 -5.59 7.21 -11.83
CA LYS A 139 -5.54 7.22 -13.29
C LYS A 139 -6.10 8.54 -13.81
N ASN A 140 -5.51 9.09 -14.87
CA ASN A 140 -6.05 10.25 -15.58
C ASN A 140 -6.72 9.85 -16.90
N ASP A 141 -7.32 10.83 -17.59
CA ASP A 141 -8.04 10.62 -18.86
C ASP A 141 -7.16 10.06 -20.00
N LYS A 142 -5.84 10.15 -19.86
CA LYS A 142 -4.85 9.61 -20.81
C LYS A 142 -4.39 8.20 -20.46
N ASP A 143 -5.01 7.58 -19.45
CA ASP A 143 -4.64 6.27 -18.94
C ASP A 143 -3.21 6.26 -18.36
N GLU A 144 -2.75 7.39 -17.81
CA GLU A 144 -1.50 7.51 -17.05
C GLU A 144 -1.78 7.34 -15.55
N LEU A 145 -0.86 6.71 -14.83
CA LEU A 145 -0.91 6.66 -13.36
C LEU A 145 -0.17 7.85 -12.76
N LEU A 146 -0.85 8.56 -11.88
CA LEU A 146 -0.32 9.67 -11.07
C LEU A 146 -0.15 9.18 -9.64
N LEU A 147 1.10 9.12 -9.18
CA LEU A 147 1.47 8.67 -7.84
C LEU A 147 2.26 9.77 -7.14
N ASN A 148 1.72 10.30 -6.04
CA ASN A 148 2.53 11.14 -5.16
C ASN A 148 3.38 10.27 -4.25
N ILE A 149 4.66 10.60 -4.18
CA ILE A 149 5.62 9.99 -3.27
C ILE A 149 6.13 11.08 -2.37
N VAL A 150 6.15 10.81 -1.08
CA VAL A 150 6.86 11.67 -0.13
C VAL A 150 8.07 10.95 0.41
N LEU A 151 9.19 11.66 0.43
CA LEU A 151 10.36 11.30 1.20
C LEU A 151 10.51 12.29 2.34
N TYR A 152 10.84 11.77 3.52
CA TYR A 152 11.08 12.62 4.67
C TYR A 152 12.30 12.15 5.47
N ASN A 153 12.94 13.13 6.10
CA ASN A 153 13.94 12.96 7.14
C ASN A 153 13.50 13.82 8.34
N SER A 154 13.18 13.18 9.46
CA SER A 154 12.70 13.82 10.68
C SER A 154 13.72 13.63 11.81
N GLN A 155 14.05 14.72 12.49
CA GLN A 155 14.69 14.69 13.79
C GLN A 155 13.62 14.90 14.86
N ILE A 156 13.54 13.97 15.81
CA ILE A 156 12.59 14.00 16.92
C ILE A 156 13.39 14.20 18.19
N LYS A 157 13.07 15.26 18.95
CA LYS A 157 13.74 15.59 20.21
C LYS A 157 12.72 15.64 21.34
N SER A 158 12.94 14.83 22.37
CA SER A 158 12.22 14.90 23.63
C SER A 158 13.19 15.30 24.76
N GLU A 159 12.67 15.50 25.98
CA GLU A 159 13.50 15.83 27.15
C GLU A 159 14.63 14.83 27.38
N ASN A 160 14.39 13.54 27.08
CA ASN A 160 15.31 12.44 27.42
C ASN A 160 15.82 11.66 26.21
N SER A 161 15.44 12.02 24.98
CA SER A 161 15.82 11.24 23.80
C SER A 161 15.88 12.06 22.53
N ASN A 162 16.76 11.64 21.62
CA ASN A 162 16.84 12.14 20.25
C ASN A 162 16.74 10.94 19.30
N ALA A 163 15.87 11.04 18.30
CA ALA A 163 15.72 10.02 17.27
C ALA A 163 15.78 10.65 15.88
N LEU A 164 16.29 9.87 14.93
CA LEU A 164 16.24 10.17 13.50
C LEU A 164 15.29 9.17 12.85
N ARG A 165 14.32 9.67 12.10
CA ARG A 165 13.36 8.86 11.35
C ARG A 165 13.39 9.27 9.90
N THR A 166 13.64 8.33 9.02
CA THR A 166 13.60 8.54 7.57
C THR A 166 12.59 7.58 6.98
N GLY A 167 11.72 8.06 6.09
CA GLY A 167 10.69 7.19 5.50
C GLY A 167 10.22 7.64 4.13
N GLN A 168 9.44 6.78 3.51
CA GLN A 168 8.72 7.02 2.26
C GLN A 168 7.24 6.80 2.53
N LEU A 169 6.38 7.62 1.93
CA LEU A 169 4.93 7.42 1.91
C LEU A 169 4.41 7.48 0.48
N TYR A 170 3.35 6.72 0.21
CA TYR A 170 2.58 6.80 -1.02
C TYR A 170 1.30 7.59 -0.78
N ASN A 171 1.06 8.58 -1.64
CA ASN A 171 -0.08 9.47 -1.66
C ASN A 171 -0.50 10.09 -0.31
N PRO A 172 0.42 10.57 0.54
CA PRO A 172 0.03 11.22 1.78
C PRO A 172 -0.70 12.55 1.51
N LEU A 173 -1.73 12.79 2.32
CA LEU A 173 -2.53 14.00 2.35
C LEU A 173 -1.74 15.16 2.94
N SER A 174 -1.00 14.94 4.04
CA SER A 174 -0.21 15.98 4.70
C SER A 174 0.90 15.40 5.59
N ILE A 175 1.74 16.28 6.13
CA ILE A 175 2.77 15.92 7.12
C ILE A 175 2.18 15.35 8.41
N ASN A 176 0.90 15.59 8.69
CA ASN A 176 0.25 15.07 9.90
C ASN A 176 0.23 13.54 9.93
N GLU A 177 0.30 12.87 8.78
CA GLU A 177 0.37 11.41 8.72
C GLU A 177 1.61 10.80 9.37
N ILE A 178 2.68 11.58 9.52
CA ILE A 178 3.89 11.14 10.23
C ILE A 178 4.00 11.73 11.64
N LEU A 179 3.12 12.67 11.99
CA LEU A 179 3.09 13.24 13.34
C LEU A 179 2.48 12.24 14.31
N SER A 180 3.12 12.10 15.47
CA SER A 180 2.54 11.36 16.58
C SER A 180 1.73 12.34 17.41
N GLU A 181 0.39 12.27 17.33
CA GLU A 181 -0.53 13.06 18.17
C GLU A 181 -0.22 12.94 19.69
N LYS A 182 0.42 11.84 20.10
CA LYS A 182 0.71 11.51 21.51
C LYS A 182 2.05 12.03 22.03
N SER A 183 2.84 12.72 21.22
CA SER A 183 4.23 13.07 21.54
C SER A 183 4.40 14.56 21.80
N ARG A 184 4.86 14.94 23.00
CA ARG A 184 5.38 16.29 23.29
C ARG A 184 6.75 16.55 22.64
N ALA A 185 7.32 15.57 21.95
CA ALA A 185 8.62 15.72 21.30
C ALA A 185 8.53 16.71 20.14
N ASN A 186 9.49 17.62 20.08
CA ASN A 186 9.66 18.54 18.96
C ASN A 186 10.19 17.77 17.76
N MET A 187 9.48 17.85 16.64
CA MET A 187 9.87 17.23 15.39
C MET A 187 10.31 18.30 14.38
N THR A 188 11.50 18.14 13.80
CA THR A 188 11.93 18.93 12.64
C THR A 188 12.02 18.01 11.45
N THR A 189 11.30 18.29 10.38
CA THR A 189 11.19 17.40 9.22
C THR A 189 11.50 18.12 7.93
N ILE A 190 12.44 17.57 7.17
CA ILE A 190 12.60 17.89 5.76
C ILE A 190 11.65 16.96 4.99
N TRP A 191 10.77 17.56 4.19
CA TRP A 191 9.66 16.91 3.49
C TRP A 191 9.76 17.19 2.00
N LEU A 192 9.82 16.14 1.18
CA LEU A 192 9.89 16.24 -0.28
C LEU A 192 8.74 15.44 -0.89
N LYS A 193 7.78 16.15 -1.50
CA LYS A 193 6.64 15.57 -2.22
C LYS A 193 6.86 15.67 -3.72
N ILE A 194 6.83 14.53 -4.39
CA ILE A 194 7.03 14.40 -5.83
C ILE A 194 5.81 13.70 -6.41
N GLU A 195 5.23 14.25 -7.47
CA GLU A 195 4.28 13.49 -8.29
C GLU A 195 5.07 12.78 -9.38
N THR A 196 4.88 11.47 -9.47
CA THR A 196 5.49 10.62 -10.49
C THR A 196 4.41 10.13 -11.45
N ILE A 197 4.73 10.17 -12.74
CA ILE A 197 3.82 9.84 -13.83
C ILE A 197 4.31 8.55 -14.47
N TYR A 198 3.41 7.58 -14.61
CA TYR A 198 3.67 6.31 -15.28
C TYR A 198 2.76 6.14 -16.48
N VAL A 199 3.35 5.67 -17.57
CA VAL A 199 2.63 5.38 -18.81
C VAL A 199 2.58 3.87 -19.01
N ALA A 200 1.55 3.38 -19.71
CA ALA A 200 1.51 1.99 -20.10
C ALA A 200 2.74 1.65 -20.97
N GLU A 201 3.36 0.49 -20.72
CA GLU A 201 4.62 0.07 -21.36
C GLU A 201 4.53 0.06 -22.90
N ASN A 202 3.37 -0.28 -23.44
CA ASN A 202 3.08 -0.28 -24.88
C ASN A 202 2.91 1.11 -25.51
N LYS A 203 2.92 2.18 -24.71
CA LYS A 203 2.81 3.58 -25.17
C LYS A 203 4.14 4.34 -25.04
N LYS A 204 5.24 3.67 -24.72
CA LYS A 204 6.57 4.29 -24.71
C LYS A 204 6.97 4.64 -26.15
N PRO A 205 7.30 5.90 -26.46
CA PRO A 205 7.78 6.28 -27.80
C PRO A 205 9.11 5.60 -28.14
#